data_AF-A0A4Y9QL30-F1
#
_entry.id   AF-A0A4Y9QL30-F1
#
_cell.length_a   1.000
_cell.length_b   1.000
_cell.length_c   1.000
_cell.angle_alpha   90.00
_cell.angle_beta   90.00
_cell.angle_gamma   90.00
#
_symmetry.space_group_name_H-M   'P 1'
#
loop_
_entity.id
_entity.type
_entity.pdbx_description
1 polymer ?
#
loop_
_entity_poly.entity_id
_entity_poly.type
_entity_poly.pdbx_seq_one_letter_code
_entity_poly.pdbx_strand_id
1 'polypeptide(L)'
;MLPNVRPLAAPADVTTLLPSREALLEHLAERLPLTVRTSATLMVVGLLRGDDGWPTAQSTLAEVTTLLARSLRGGDYLAKSGPGEFAVVLSGPAEAAAAAAERLVTTIGELGIEGLTAAAGIAALGPGLTETEVLRRGLASLTAARRAGAGTVIRHRLPY
;
A
#
# COMPACT_ATOMS: atom_id res chain seq x y z
N MET A 1 -4.00 -36.47 16.09
CA MET A 1 -4.33 -35.16 16.69
C MET A 1 -3.61 -34.10 15.87
N LEU A 2 -4.33 -33.36 15.02
CA LEU A 2 -3.77 -32.23 14.28
C LEU A 2 -3.83 -30.99 15.19
N PRO A 3 -2.76 -30.18 15.30
CA PRO A 3 -2.82 -28.95 16.07
C PRO A 3 -3.68 -27.94 15.31
N ASN A 4 -4.79 -27.55 15.92
CA ASN A 4 -5.67 -26.50 15.42
C ASN A 4 -4.99 -25.15 15.68
N VAL A 5 -4.29 -24.61 14.67
CA VAL A 5 -3.73 -23.26 14.73
C VAL A 5 -4.89 -22.28 14.54
N ARG A 6 -5.45 -21.79 15.64
CA ARG A 6 -6.41 -20.67 15.61
C ARG A 6 -5.66 -19.45 15.06
N PRO A 7 -6.13 -18.79 13.98
CA PRO A 7 -5.56 -17.51 13.59
C PRO A 7 -5.74 -16.56 14.78
N LEU A 8 -4.63 -15.99 15.25
CA LEU A 8 -4.64 -14.92 16.25
C LEU A 8 -5.46 -13.79 15.63
N ALA A 9 -6.67 -13.54 16.12
CA ALA A 9 -7.47 -12.42 15.65
C ALA A 9 -6.64 -11.14 15.88
N ALA A 10 -6.14 -10.56 14.80
CA ALA A 10 -5.52 -9.25 14.85
C ALA A 10 -6.54 -8.28 15.48
N PRO A 11 -6.15 -7.43 16.45
CA PRO A 11 -7.10 -6.55 17.09
C PRO A 11 -7.78 -5.71 16.00
N ALA A 12 -9.11 -5.71 16.00
CA ALA A 12 -9.94 -5.00 15.01
C ALA A 12 -9.62 -3.49 14.93
N ASP A 13 -8.85 -2.99 15.88
CA ASP A 13 -8.46 -1.60 16.11
C ASP A 13 -7.25 -1.11 15.29
N VAL A 14 -6.43 -2.01 14.74
CA VAL A 14 -5.16 -1.56 14.10
C VAL A 14 -5.42 -0.73 12.84
N THR A 15 -6.48 -1.04 12.08
CA THR A 15 -6.81 -0.29 10.86
C THR A 15 -7.55 1.02 11.14
N THR A 16 -8.21 1.16 12.29
CA THR A 16 -8.84 2.41 12.75
C THR A 16 -7.80 3.40 13.27
N LEU A 17 -6.64 2.90 13.72
CA LEU A 17 -5.49 3.71 14.12
C LEU A 17 -4.65 4.22 12.94
N LEU A 18 -4.89 3.73 11.72
CA LEU A 18 -4.18 4.25 10.56
C LEU A 18 -4.59 5.70 10.28
N PRO A 19 -3.63 6.59 9.99
CA PRO A 19 -3.92 7.92 9.49
C PRO A 19 -4.87 7.88 8.28
N SER A 20 -5.76 8.87 8.22
CA SER A 20 -6.75 8.97 7.15
C SER A 20 -6.10 9.40 5.84
N ARG A 21 -6.92 9.44 4.78
CA ARG A 21 -6.51 9.94 3.47
C ARG A 21 -6.14 11.42 3.52
N GLU A 22 -6.82 12.21 4.35
CA GLU A 22 -6.51 13.63 4.57
C GLU A 22 -5.14 13.78 5.21
N ALA A 23 -4.85 13.01 6.28
CA ALA A 23 -3.53 13.01 6.92
C ALA A 23 -2.41 12.54 5.97
N LEU A 24 -2.71 11.60 5.07
CA LEU A 24 -1.78 11.22 4.00
C LEU A 24 -1.47 12.39 3.05
N LEU A 25 -2.48 13.16 2.64
CA LEU A 25 -2.29 14.32 1.77
C LEU A 25 -1.45 15.40 2.46
N GLU A 26 -1.71 15.66 3.73
CA GLU A 26 -0.89 16.57 4.55
C GLU A 26 0.58 16.08 4.61
N HIS A 27 0.79 14.80 4.90
CA HIS A 27 2.15 14.22 4.93
C HIS A 27 2.86 14.31 3.57
N LEU A 28 2.14 14.09 2.46
CA LEU A 28 2.68 14.25 1.11
C LEU A 28 3.07 15.71 0.84
N ALA A 29 2.24 16.67 1.26
CA ALA A 29 2.51 18.10 1.10
C ALA A 29 3.77 18.53 1.87
N GLU A 30 3.99 17.98 3.06
CA GLU A 30 5.22 18.20 3.85
C GLU A 30 6.47 17.58 3.20
N ARG A 31 6.31 16.41 2.57
CA ARG A 31 7.42 15.66 1.93
C ARG A 31 7.85 16.24 0.59
N LEU A 32 6.92 16.83 -0.17
CA LEU A 32 7.18 17.31 -1.53
C LEU A 32 8.34 18.33 -1.62
N PRO A 33 8.43 19.37 -0.76
CA PRO A 33 9.56 20.31 -0.76
C PRO A 33 10.92 19.63 -0.49
N LEU A 34 10.93 18.54 0.27
CA LEU A 34 12.15 17.81 0.61
C LEU A 34 12.70 16.99 -0.58
N THR A 35 11.89 16.77 -1.61
CA THR A 35 12.29 16.00 -2.81
C THR A 35 13.37 16.64 -3.65
N VAL A 36 13.64 17.93 -3.42
CA VAL A 36 14.80 18.63 -4.00
C VAL A 36 16.12 18.03 -3.52
N ARG A 37 16.17 17.49 -2.29
CA ARG A 37 17.39 16.92 -1.70
C ARG A 37 17.34 15.41 -1.53
N THR A 38 16.16 14.83 -1.32
CA THR A 38 16.01 13.40 -1.03
C THR A 38 14.86 12.82 -1.83
N SER A 39 15.09 11.77 -2.61
CA SER A 39 13.99 11.07 -3.29
C SER A 39 12.98 10.51 -2.29
N ALA A 40 11.70 10.59 -2.64
CA ALA A 40 10.61 9.95 -1.90
C ALA A 40 9.61 9.37 -2.89
N THR A 41 8.92 8.31 -2.48
CA THR A 41 7.98 7.59 -3.34
C THR A 41 6.72 7.24 -2.57
N LEU A 42 5.56 7.44 -3.19
CA LEU A 42 4.29 6.89 -2.74
C LEU A 42 4.09 5.50 -3.35
N MET A 43 3.82 4.52 -2.50
CA MET A 43 3.35 3.19 -2.86
C MET A 43 1.92 3.02 -2.36
N VAL A 44 1.00 2.60 -3.21
CA VAL A 44 -0.37 2.27 -2.82
C VAL A 44 -0.60 0.79 -3.05
N VAL A 45 -0.82 0.05 -1.97
CA VAL A 45 -1.13 -1.39 -1.99
C VAL A 45 -2.64 -1.56 -1.89
N GLY A 46 -3.21 -2.28 -2.85
CA GLY A 46 -4.63 -2.60 -2.87
C GLY A 46 -4.85 -4.10 -2.80
N LEU A 47 -5.74 -4.53 -1.91
CA LEU A 47 -6.18 -5.92 -1.84
C LEU A 47 -7.06 -6.25 -3.05
N LEU A 48 -6.95 -7.50 -3.51
CA LEU A 48 -7.84 -8.13 -4.47
C LEU A 48 -8.39 -9.42 -3.86
N ARG A 49 -9.66 -9.68 -4.12
CA ARG A 49 -10.35 -10.87 -3.66
C ARG A 49 -11.09 -11.50 -4.85
N GLY A 50 -10.89 -12.80 -5.05
CA GLY A 50 -11.47 -13.55 -6.18
C GLY A 50 -12.89 -14.05 -5.92
N ASP A 51 -13.25 -14.25 -4.66
CA ASP A 51 -14.60 -14.48 -4.19
C ASP A 51 -15.31 -13.13 -4.00
N ASP A 52 -16.53 -12.98 -4.49
CA ASP A 52 -17.32 -11.73 -4.47
C ASP A 52 -17.64 -11.18 -3.05
N GLY A 53 -16.97 -11.69 -2.00
CA GLY A 53 -17.03 -11.30 -0.60
C GLY A 53 -16.43 -9.93 -0.30
N TRP A 54 -16.84 -8.92 -1.06
CA TRP A 54 -16.72 -7.52 -0.72
C TRP A 54 -17.84 -7.12 0.25
N PRO A 55 -17.57 -6.32 1.29
CA PRO A 55 -16.27 -5.72 1.65
C PRO A 55 -15.29 -6.72 2.30
N THR A 56 -13.97 -6.44 2.19
CA THR A 56 -12.93 -7.22 2.87
C THR A 56 -13.19 -7.28 4.38
N ALA A 57 -13.12 -8.48 4.96
CA ALA A 57 -13.30 -8.70 6.38
C ALA A 57 -12.31 -7.87 7.22
N GLN A 58 -12.78 -7.30 8.33
CA GLN A 58 -11.96 -6.46 9.21
C GLN A 58 -10.73 -7.19 9.77
N SER A 59 -10.86 -8.49 10.05
CA SER A 59 -9.74 -9.34 10.49
C SER A 59 -8.63 -9.41 9.44
N THR A 60 -8.98 -9.59 8.17
CA THR A 60 -8.04 -9.57 7.04
C THR A 60 -7.35 -8.21 6.90
N LEU A 61 -8.12 -7.11 7.03
CA LEU A 61 -7.54 -5.76 6.99
C LEU A 61 -6.54 -5.54 8.13
N ALA A 62 -6.86 -6.01 9.35
CA ALA A 62 -5.98 -5.86 10.51
C ALA A 62 -4.70 -6.70 10.38
N GLU A 63 -4.79 -7.91 9.83
CA GLU A 63 -3.65 -8.78 9.56
C GLU A 63 -2.70 -8.20 8.51
N VAL A 64 -3.25 -7.74 7.38
CA VAL A 64 -2.48 -7.05 6.33
C VAL A 64 -1.85 -5.77 6.87
N THR A 65 -2.59 -4.98 7.66
CA THR A 65 -2.03 -3.75 8.28
C THR A 65 -0.84 -4.07 9.17
N THR A 66 -0.95 -5.13 9.98
CA THR A 66 0.15 -5.59 10.84
C THR A 66 1.35 -6.04 10.03
N LEU A 67 1.13 -6.78 8.94
CA LEU A 67 2.19 -7.20 8.01
C LEU A 67 2.89 -5.99 7.40
N LEU A 68 2.13 -5.01 6.89
CA LEU A 68 2.68 -3.78 6.33
C LEU A 68 3.51 -3.05 7.38
N ALA A 69 2.94 -2.75 8.54
CA ALA A 69 3.62 -2.01 9.61
C ALA A 69 4.94 -2.68 10.05
N ARG A 70 5.01 -4.02 10.09
CA ARG A 70 6.25 -4.76 10.41
C ARG A 70 7.31 -4.71 9.31
N SER A 71 6.89 -4.49 8.07
CA SER A 71 7.78 -4.46 6.90
C SER A 71 8.36 -3.06 6.64
N LEU A 72 7.78 -2.03 7.29
CA LEU A 72 8.18 -0.64 7.17
C LEU A 72 9.34 -0.30 8.11
N ARG A 73 10.22 0.58 7.64
CA ARG A 73 11.31 1.16 8.44
C ARG A 73 10.77 2.33 9.25
N GLY A 74 11.46 2.72 10.33
CA GLY A 74 11.01 3.79 11.23
C GLY A 74 10.80 5.17 10.61
N GLY A 75 11.22 5.40 9.36
CA GLY A 75 10.99 6.65 8.62
C GLY A 75 9.93 6.55 7.51
N ASP A 76 9.31 5.39 7.34
CA ASP A 76 8.24 5.17 6.37
C ASP A 76 6.89 5.53 7.01
N TYR A 77 5.99 6.09 6.22
CA TYR A 77 4.68 6.53 6.71
C TYR A 77 3.57 5.64 6.12
N LEU A 78 2.76 5.02 6.98
CA LEU A 78 1.64 4.16 6.59
C LEU A 78 0.31 4.87 6.86
N ALA A 79 -0.59 4.88 5.88
CA ALA A 79 -1.92 5.46 6.00
C ALA A 79 -2.95 4.64 5.23
N LYS A 80 -4.23 4.91 5.50
CA LYS A 80 -5.35 4.37 4.74
C LYS A 80 -5.67 5.27 3.55
N SER A 81 -5.76 4.69 2.35
CA SER A 81 -6.11 5.44 1.13
C SER A 81 -7.58 5.21 0.71
N GLY A 82 -8.14 4.06 1.06
CA GLY A 82 -9.48 3.63 0.65
C GLY A 82 -9.89 2.28 1.26
N PRO A 83 -11.02 1.70 0.82
CA PRO A 83 -11.45 0.37 1.25
C PRO A 83 -10.47 -0.70 0.77
N GLY A 84 -9.77 -1.37 1.70
CA GLY A 84 -8.75 -2.36 1.34
C GLY A 84 -7.53 -1.76 0.62
N GLU A 85 -7.29 -0.46 0.78
CA GLU A 85 -6.17 0.26 0.16
C GLU A 85 -5.31 0.96 1.21
N PHE A 86 -4.02 0.71 1.13
CA PHE A 86 -3.01 1.22 2.04
C PHE A 86 -2.01 2.07 1.25
N ALA A 87 -1.72 3.26 1.75
CA ALA A 87 -0.71 4.13 1.20
C ALA A 87 0.53 4.10 2.10
N VAL A 88 1.69 4.00 1.47
CA VAL A 88 2.99 4.03 2.12
C VAL A 88 3.85 5.10 1.46
N VAL A 89 4.33 6.07 2.24
CA VAL A 89 5.32 7.04 1.77
C VAL A 89 6.69 6.56 2.24
N LEU A 90 7.54 6.22 1.27
CA LEU A 90 8.88 5.67 1.46
C LEU A 90 9.93 6.73 1.10
N SER A 91 11.01 6.77 1.87
CA SER A 91 12.21 7.50 1.45
C SER A 91 12.99 6.65 0.44
N GLY A 92 13.39 7.27 -0.68
CA GLY A 92 14.16 6.62 -1.74
C GLY A 92 13.48 6.64 -3.12
N PRO A 93 14.19 6.11 -4.14
CA PRO A 93 13.73 6.12 -5.51
C PRO A 93 12.62 5.08 -5.76
N ALA A 94 11.87 5.27 -6.84
CA ALA A 94 10.73 4.42 -7.18
C ALA A 94 11.12 2.96 -7.48
N GLU A 95 12.35 2.70 -7.90
CA GLU A 95 12.92 1.35 -8.05
C GLU A 95 12.94 0.58 -6.73
N ALA A 96 13.41 1.23 -5.65
CA ALA A 96 13.50 0.60 -4.34
C ALA A 96 12.09 0.35 -3.76
N ALA A 97 11.18 1.29 -3.98
CA ALA A 97 9.77 1.12 -3.64
C ALA A 97 9.12 -0.03 -4.40
N ALA A 98 9.47 -0.23 -5.68
CA ALA A 98 8.96 -1.34 -6.49
C ALA A 98 9.41 -2.70 -5.96
N ALA A 99 10.70 -2.85 -5.65
CA ALA A 99 11.20 -4.06 -5.03
C ALA A 99 10.53 -4.33 -3.66
N ALA A 100 10.22 -3.28 -2.88
CA ALA A 100 9.48 -3.43 -1.63
C ALA A 100 8.01 -3.84 -1.87
N ALA A 101 7.35 -3.23 -2.85
CA ALA A 101 5.98 -3.54 -3.23
C ALA A 101 5.83 -4.99 -3.70
N GLU A 102 6.76 -5.48 -4.53
CA GLU A 102 6.77 -6.86 -5.04
C GLU A 102 6.87 -7.87 -3.89
N ARG A 103 7.76 -7.63 -2.93
CA ARG A 103 7.88 -8.47 -1.73
C ARG A 103 6.58 -8.45 -0.92
N LEU A 104 6.04 -7.26 -0.64
CA LEU A 104 4.81 -7.11 0.16
C LEU A 104 3.61 -7.79 -0.49
N VAL A 105 3.41 -7.59 -1.79
CA VAL A 105 2.32 -8.20 -2.54
C VAL A 105 2.43 -9.72 -2.55
N THR A 106 3.65 -10.25 -2.71
CA THR A 106 3.91 -11.69 -2.61
C THR A 106 3.56 -12.23 -1.23
N THR A 107 4.08 -11.59 -0.17
CA THR A 107 3.80 -12.02 1.21
C THR A 107 2.31 -11.94 1.58
N ILE A 108 1.57 -10.95 1.06
CA ILE A 108 0.12 -10.87 1.27
C ILE A 108 -0.60 -12.07 0.64
N GLY A 109 -0.20 -12.49 -0.56
CA GLY A 109 -0.74 -13.70 -1.20
C GLY A 109 -0.40 -15.00 -0.45
N GLU A 110 0.68 -15.00 0.31
CA GLU A 110 1.14 -16.14 1.12
C GLU A 110 0.50 -16.23 2.51
N LEU A 111 -0.37 -15.28 2.89
CA LEU A 111 -1.08 -15.30 4.18
C LEU A 111 -2.00 -16.51 4.38
N GLY A 112 -2.25 -17.30 3.33
CA GLY A 112 -3.12 -18.49 3.40
C GLY A 112 -4.61 -18.14 3.51
N ILE A 113 -4.98 -16.88 3.26
CA ILE A 113 -6.37 -16.45 3.16
C ILE A 113 -6.85 -16.75 1.74
N GLU A 114 -7.80 -17.66 1.63
CA GLU A 114 -8.33 -18.10 0.34
C GLU A 114 -8.81 -16.91 -0.50
N GLY A 115 -8.41 -16.88 -1.78
CA GLY A 115 -8.78 -15.83 -2.73
C GLY A 115 -8.13 -14.46 -2.49
N LEU A 116 -7.35 -14.27 -1.40
CA LEU A 116 -6.71 -12.99 -1.11
C LEU A 116 -5.40 -12.84 -1.88
N THR A 117 -5.31 -11.76 -2.64
CA THR A 117 -4.06 -11.32 -3.27
C THR A 117 -3.95 -9.80 -3.15
N ALA A 118 -2.87 -9.23 -3.68
CA ALA A 118 -2.68 -7.80 -3.73
C ALA A 118 -2.09 -7.36 -5.07
N ALA A 119 -2.17 -6.06 -5.33
CA ALA A 119 -1.45 -5.37 -6.37
C ALA A 119 -0.97 -4.02 -5.81
N ALA A 120 0.02 -3.41 -6.45
CA ALA A 120 0.52 -2.11 -6.01
C ALA A 120 0.71 -1.11 -7.15
N GLY A 121 0.41 0.14 -6.86
CA GLY A 121 0.71 1.30 -7.70
C GLY A 121 1.80 2.16 -7.07
N ILE A 122 2.72 2.69 -7.86
CA ILE A 122 3.85 3.47 -7.37
C ILE A 122 3.91 4.81 -8.09
N ALA A 123 4.09 5.89 -7.34
CA ALA A 123 4.32 7.23 -7.88
C ALA A 123 5.49 7.89 -7.15
N ALA A 124 6.51 8.30 -7.91
CA ALA A 124 7.59 9.12 -7.36
C ALA A 124 7.05 10.49 -6.96
N LEU A 125 7.46 10.98 -5.80
CA LEU A 125 7.30 12.40 -5.47
C LEU A 125 8.40 13.17 -6.22
N GLY A 126 8.09 14.39 -6.63
CA GLY A 126 9.03 15.20 -7.38
C GLY A 126 8.64 16.67 -7.40
N PRO A 127 9.58 17.55 -7.80
CA PRO A 127 9.35 18.98 -7.85
C PRO A 127 8.20 19.31 -8.80
N GLY A 128 7.37 20.28 -8.42
CA GLY A 128 6.23 20.74 -9.22
C GLY A 128 5.00 19.84 -9.19
N LEU A 129 5.02 18.73 -8.43
CA LEU A 129 3.82 17.93 -8.16
C LEU A 129 3.10 18.43 -6.91
N THR A 130 1.78 18.31 -6.91
CA THR A 130 0.95 18.49 -5.71
C THR A 130 0.70 17.13 -5.04
N GLU A 131 0.38 17.14 -3.76
CA GLU A 131 0.02 15.97 -2.97
C GLU A 131 -1.13 15.18 -3.59
N THR A 132 -2.14 15.91 -4.11
CA THR A 132 -3.28 15.32 -4.81
C THR A 132 -2.86 14.64 -6.10
N GLU A 133 -1.94 15.24 -6.87
CA GLU A 133 -1.44 14.66 -8.11
C GLU A 133 -0.60 13.40 -7.85
N VAL A 134 0.24 13.40 -6.82
CA VAL A 134 1.01 12.19 -6.42
C VAL A 134 0.06 11.05 -6.03
N LEU A 135 -0.93 11.33 -5.19
CA LEU A 135 -1.93 10.33 -4.80
C LEU A 135 -2.72 9.81 -6.01
N ARG A 136 -3.16 10.70 -6.90
CA ARG A 136 -3.86 10.35 -8.14
C ARG A 136 -3.03 9.42 -9.01
N ARG A 137 -1.73 9.70 -9.18
CA ARG A 137 -0.79 8.84 -9.95
C ARG A 137 -0.60 7.47 -9.33
N GLY A 138 -0.47 7.41 -7.99
CA GLY A 138 -0.37 6.16 -7.25
C GLY A 138 -1.60 5.28 -7.44
N LEU A 139 -2.79 5.87 -7.26
CA LEU A 139 -4.07 5.18 -7.43
C LEU A 139 -4.35 4.77 -8.88
N ALA A 140 -3.99 5.60 -9.85
CA ALA A 140 -4.11 5.25 -11.27
C ALA A 140 -3.22 4.04 -11.62
N SER A 141 -2.00 4.00 -11.07
CA SER A 141 -1.08 2.89 -11.26
C SER A 141 -1.58 1.62 -10.56
N LEU A 142 -2.16 1.74 -9.36
CA LEU A 142 -2.80 0.61 -8.67
C LEU A 142 -3.97 0.06 -9.48
N THR A 143 -4.79 0.94 -10.04
CA THR A 143 -5.92 0.55 -10.91
C THR A 143 -5.42 -0.23 -12.12
N ALA A 144 -4.35 0.24 -12.77
CA ALA A 144 -3.73 -0.49 -13.87
C ALA A 144 -3.14 -1.84 -13.40
N ALA A 145 -2.50 -1.90 -12.24
CA ALA A 145 -1.93 -3.12 -11.69
C ALA A 145 -3.02 -4.18 -11.40
N ARG A 146 -4.14 -3.75 -10.81
CA ARG A 146 -5.30 -4.62 -10.57
C ARG A 146 -5.87 -5.21 -11.86
N ARG A 147 -5.91 -4.42 -12.95
CA ARG A 147 -6.36 -4.89 -14.27
C ARG A 147 -5.39 -5.88 -14.90
N ALA A 148 -4.10 -5.74 -14.64
CA ALA A 148 -3.08 -6.67 -15.13
C ALA A 148 -3.09 -8.00 -14.36
N GLY A 149 -3.47 -7.99 -13.08
CA GLY A 149 -3.76 -9.19 -12.30
C GLY A 149 -3.11 -9.21 -10.93
N ALA A 150 -3.40 -10.27 -10.16
CA ALA A 150 -2.80 -10.52 -8.86
C ALA A 150 -1.27 -10.55 -8.93
N GLY A 151 -0.60 -10.07 -7.88
CA GLY A 151 0.86 -10.04 -7.86
C GLY A 151 1.49 -8.84 -8.59
N THR A 152 0.69 -8.03 -9.28
CA THR A 152 1.23 -7.00 -10.17
C THR A 152 1.61 -5.72 -9.43
N VAL A 153 2.77 -5.18 -9.78
CA VAL A 153 3.22 -3.85 -9.36
C VAL A 153 3.41 -2.97 -10.60
N ILE A 154 2.77 -1.79 -10.63
CA ILE A 154 2.92 -0.83 -11.71
C ILE A 154 3.46 0.49 -11.17
N ARG A 155 4.53 0.97 -11.81
CA ARG A 155 5.08 2.30 -11.59
C ARG A 155 4.45 3.29 -12.55
N HIS A 156 4.03 4.43 -12.04
CA HIS A 156 3.60 5.56 -12.85
C HIS A 156 4.77 6.02 -13.73
N ARG A 157 4.55 6.08 -15.03
CA ARG A 157 5.47 6.69 -16.00
C ARG A 157 4.85 7.99 -16.49
N LEU A 158 5.64 9.05 -16.51
CA LEU A 158 5.23 10.27 -17.21
C LEU A 158 5.09 9.94 -18.71
N PRO A 159 4.02 10.40 -19.39
CA PRO A 159 4.06 10.48 -20.85
C PRO A 159 5.19 11.47 -21.21
N TYR A 160 6.09 11.01 -22.08
CA TYR A 160 7.22 11.78 -22.60
C TYR A 160 6.77 13.05 -23.32
#